data_AF-A0AAJ1VUS2-F1
#
_entry.id   AF-A0AAJ1VUS2-F1
#
_cell.length_a   1.000
_cell.length_b   1.000
_cell.length_c   1.000
_cell.angle_alpha   90.00
_cell.angle_beta   90.00
_cell.angle_gamma   90.00
#
_symmetry.space_group_name_H-M   'P 1'
#
loop_
_entity.id
_entity.type
_entity.pdbx_description
1 polymer ?
#
loop_
_entity_poly.entity_id
_entity_poly.type
_entity_poly.pdbx_seq_one_letter_code
_entity_poly.pdbx_strand_id
1 'polypeptide(L)'
;MTEPAAHIPSSVYIDALGRSFDVNWNIHATLMVLVWIVLVPLCITVMRFHKPPPSEKGIRRDVSIRHREWLFFSFHKYGLFLAMFLALGGAAIAFVATEGFSGSVHAWFGSATVLLGVSQIISSQMRGTRGGKYREGADPGNPATWQGDQYTRTTKRRIFEAVHKTCGYFTVMCAFGAVGSELMQLHIPILTAVFVGTGLVRLFAWAIYEFKGRAYDGYRAAHGYGLEHPYNKEREFL
;
A
#
# COMPACT_ATOMS: atom_id res chain seq x y z
N MET A 1 -39.89 -1.16 -1.76
CA MET A 1 -39.18 0.13 -1.80
C MET A 1 -38.62 0.33 -0.41
N THR A 2 -37.31 0.18 -0.22
CA THR A 2 -36.65 0.42 1.06
C THR A 2 -36.56 1.93 1.26
N GLU A 3 -37.10 2.45 2.37
CA GLU A 3 -36.90 3.85 2.74
C GLU A 3 -35.40 4.17 2.78
N PRO A 4 -34.97 5.35 2.29
CA PRO A 4 -33.59 5.79 2.48
C PRO A 4 -33.34 5.94 3.98
N ALA A 5 -32.28 5.29 4.48
CA ALA A 5 -31.84 5.42 5.86
C ALA A 5 -31.73 6.90 6.23
N ALA A 6 -32.51 7.34 7.22
CA ALA A 6 -32.86 8.73 7.49
C ALA A 6 -31.72 9.62 8.07
N HIS A 7 -30.44 9.37 7.78
CA HIS A 7 -29.36 10.07 8.48
C HIS A 7 -28.11 10.41 7.64
N ILE A 8 -28.14 10.25 6.32
CA ILE A 8 -26.97 10.59 5.48
C ILE A 8 -27.20 11.94 4.77
N PRO A 9 -26.38 12.98 5.05
CA PRO A 9 -26.55 14.31 4.48
C PRO A 9 -26.52 14.29 2.94
N SER A 10 -27.53 14.85 2.29
CA SER A 10 -27.61 14.88 0.82
C SER A 10 -26.94 16.10 0.21
N SER A 11 -26.66 17.14 1.00
CA SER A 11 -25.99 18.36 0.58
C SER A 11 -25.15 18.94 1.72
N VAL A 12 -24.12 19.71 1.37
CA VAL A 12 -23.28 20.42 2.33
C VAL A 12 -23.08 21.87 1.89
N TYR A 13 -23.25 22.80 2.82
CA TYR A 13 -22.97 24.22 2.60
C TYR A 13 -21.51 24.52 2.96
N ILE A 14 -20.78 25.16 2.05
CA ILE A 14 -19.40 25.56 2.29
C ILE A 14 -19.35 27.08 2.39
N ASP A 15 -19.25 27.60 3.63
CA ASP A 15 -19.22 29.03 3.94
C ASP A 15 -18.20 29.80 3.09
N ALA A 16 -16.99 29.25 2.95
CA ALA A 16 -15.90 29.86 2.18
C ALA A 16 -16.23 30.04 0.69
N LEU A 17 -17.18 29.27 0.16
CA LEU A 17 -17.62 29.32 -1.24
C LEU A 17 -19.02 29.94 -1.39
N GLY A 18 -19.70 30.25 -0.28
CA GLY A 18 -21.04 30.82 -0.26
C GLY A 18 -22.09 29.97 -0.99
N ARG A 19 -21.89 28.65 -1.10
CA ARG A 19 -22.78 27.77 -1.88
C ARG A 19 -22.87 26.35 -1.33
N SER A 20 -24.01 25.71 -1.61
CA SER A 20 -24.26 24.31 -1.31
C SER A 20 -23.79 23.40 -2.44
N PHE A 21 -23.35 22.20 -2.08
CA PHE A 21 -23.00 21.13 -3.01
C PHE A 21 -23.76 19.87 -2.64
N ASP A 22 -24.25 19.15 -3.65
CA ASP A 22 -24.87 17.84 -3.44
C ASP A 22 -23.79 16.79 -3.16
N VAL A 23 -24.04 15.98 -2.14
CA VAL A 23 -23.14 14.91 -1.73
C VAL A 23 -23.61 13.60 -2.37
N ASN A 24 -22.84 13.12 -3.33
CA ASN A 24 -23.12 11.83 -3.96
C ASN A 24 -22.34 10.71 -3.27
N TRP A 25 -23.00 10.03 -2.34
CA TRP A 25 -22.42 8.92 -1.57
C TRP A 25 -22.06 7.71 -2.43
N ASN A 26 -22.72 7.49 -3.57
CA ASN A 26 -22.32 6.44 -4.50
C ASN A 26 -20.94 6.72 -5.10
N ILE A 27 -20.60 7.99 -5.36
CA ILE A 27 -19.26 8.37 -5.82
C ILE A 27 -18.23 8.13 -4.71
N HIS A 28 -18.53 8.53 -3.47
CA HIS A 28 -17.66 8.24 -2.33
C HIS A 28 -17.41 6.72 -2.18
N ALA A 29 -18.49 5.93 -2.12
CA ALA A 29 -18.40 4.47 -1.97
C ALA A 29 -17.63 3.83 -3.13
N THR A 30 -17.92 4.23 -4.37
CA THR A 30 -17.21 3.73 -5.56
C THR A 30 -15.72 4.06 -5.50
N LEU A 31 -15.38 5.31 -5.19
CA LEU A 31 -13.99 5.75 -5.05
C LEU A 31 -13.25 4.94 -3.97
N MET A 32 -13.85 4.82 -2.78
CA MET A 32 -13.22 4.11 -1.66
C MET A 32 -13.06 2.61 -1.92
N VAL A 33 -14.04 1.96 -2.56
CA VAL A 33 -13.91 0.57 -2.99
C VAL A 33 -12.80 0.42 -4.02
N LEU A 34 -12.76 1.27 -5.05
CA LEU A 34 -11.71 1.22 -6.08
C LEU A 34 -10.32 1.47 -5.49
N VAL A 35 -10.17 2.40 -4.57
CA VAL A 35 -8.90 2.70 -3.93
C VAL A 35 -8.47 1.56 -2.99
N TRP A 36 -9.29 1.26 -1.99
CA TRP A 36 -8.89 0.40 -0.87
C TRP A 36 -9.05 -1.08 -1.14
N ILE A 37 -10.00 -1.44 -2.01
CA ILE A 37 -10.30 -2.83 -2.31
C ILE A 37 -9.75 -3.23 -3.67
N VAL A 38 -9.44 -2.30 -4.58
CA VAL A 38 -8.83 -2.65 -5.88
C VAL A 38 -7.36 -2.22 -5.97
N LEU A 39 -7.09 -0.92 -5.94
CA LEU A 39 -5.77 -0.34 -6.23
C LEU A 39 -4.73 -0.67 -5.16
N VAL A 40 -5.03 -0.46 -3.87
CA VAL A 40 -4.08 -0.71 -2.77
C VAL A 40 -3.67 -2.20 -2.72
N PRO A 41 -4.60 -3.18 -2.71
CA PRO A 41 -4.21 -4.59 -2.72
C PRO A 41 -3.47 -5.02 -3.99
N LEU A 42 -3.78 -4.41 -5.15
CA LEU A 42 -3.03 -4.64 -6.38
C LEU A 42 -1.57 -4.17 -6.24
N CYS A 43 -1.34 -2.98 -5.69
CA CYS A 43 0.00 -2.45 -5.42
C CYS A 43 0.79 -3.36 -4.46
N ILE A 44 0.14 -3.96 -3.46
CA ILE A 44 0.75 -4.92 -2.54
C ILE A 44 1.08 -6.23 -3.27
N THR A 45 0.15 -6.74 -4.09
CA THR A 45 0.33 -7.97 -4.87
C THR A 45 1.51 -7.87 -5.83
N VAL A 46 1.63 -6.74 -6.54
CA VAL A 46 2.75 -6.46 -7.45
C VAL A 46 4.07 -6.43 -6.67
N MET A 47 4.12 -5.69 -5.56
CA MET A 47 5.32 -5.63 -4.70
C MET A 47 5.73 -6.98 -4.12
N ARG A 48 4.75 -7.86 -3.83
CA ARG A 48 4.99 -9.17 -3.21
C ARG A 48 5.46 -10.23 -4.19
N PHE A 49 4.85 -10.32 -5.39
CA PHE A 49 5.04 -11.48 -6.30
C PHE A 49 5.65 -11.15 -7.67
N HIS A 50 5.72 -9.87 -8.03
CA HIS A 50 6.21 -9.44 -9.35
C HIS A 50 7.62 -8.82 -9.30
N LYS A 51 8.33 -9.00 -8.17
CA LYS A 51 9.78 -8.77 -8.08
C LYS A 51 10.51 -9.64 -9.12
N PRO A 52 11.64 -9.16 -9.67
CA PRO A 52 12.51 -10.02 -10.47
C PRO A 52 13.05 -11.16 -9.58
N PRO A 53 13.30 -12.36 -10.15
CA PRO A 53 13.96 -13.44 -9.45
C PRO A 53 15.34 -12.98 -8.93
N PRO A 54 15.76 -13.41 -7.72
CA PRO A 54 17.11 -13.17 -7.25
C PRO A 54 18.15 -13.68 -8.24
N SER A 55 19.19 -12.89 -8.47
CA SER A 55 20.33 -13.23 -9.31
C SER A 55 21.61 -13.15 -8.47
N GLU A 56 22.74 -13.57 -9.02
CA GLU A 56 24.04 -13.50 -8.33
C GLU A 56 24.36 -12.05 -7.87
N LYS A 57 24.04 -11.07 -8.72
CA LYS A 57 24.41 -9.65 -8.51
C LYS A 57 23.24 -8.76 -8.09
N GLY A 58 22.05 -9.31 -7.95
CA GLY A 58 20.82 -8.56 -7.75
C GLY A 58 20.53 -7.56 -8.88
N ILE A 59 19.78 -6.51 -8.56
CA ILE A 59 19.49 -5.41 -9.50
C ILE A 59 20.68 -4.44 -9.49
N ARG A 60 21.30 -4.18 -10.63
CA ARG A 60 22.48 -3.30 -10.68
C ARG A 60 22.11 -1.82 -10.76
N ARG A 61 21.21 -1.49 -11.68
CA ARG A 61 20.79 -0.10 -11.94
C ARG A 61 20.02 0.47 -10.76
N ASP A 62 20.10 1.79 -10.63
CA ASP A 62 19.32 2.47 -9.61
C ASP A 62 17.83 2.58 -9.90
N VAL A 63 17.08 2.85 -8.83
CA VAL A 63 15.63 2.93 -8.86
C VAL A 63 15.22 4.04 -9.82
N SER A 64 14.55 3.65 -10.91
CA SER A 64 14.00 4.57 -11.90
C SER A 64 12.73 3.97 -12.49
N ILE A 65 11.77 4.83 -12.82
CA ILE A 65 10.55 4.44 -13.52
C ILE A 65 10.83 3.89 -14.92
N ARG A 66 11.99 4.22 -15.50
CA ARG A 66 12.40 3.76 -16.84
C ARG A 66 13.02 2.36 -16.82
N HIS A 67 13.43 1.88 -15.65
CA HIS A 67 14.09 0.58 -15.48
C HIS A 67 13.04 -0.49 -15.20
N ARG A 68 12.86 -1.42 -16.15
CA ARG A 68 11.82 -2.47 -16.11
C ARG A 68 11.89 -3.32 -14.84
N GLU A 69 13.10 -3.60 -14.38
CA GLU A 69 13.35 -4.37 -13.16
C GLU A 69 12.86 -3.66 -11.90
N TRP A 70 12.61 -2.35 -11.93
CA TRP A 70 12.06 -1.57 -10.81
C TRP A 70 10.56 -1.31 -10.91
N LEU A 71 9.89 -1.79 -11.97
CA LEU A 71 8.46 -1.52 -12.15
C LEU A 71 7.61 -2.01 -10.98
N PHE A 72 7.96 -3.13 -10.35
CA PHE A 72 7.24 -3.61 -9.16
C PHE A 72 7.26 -2.59 -8.01
N PHE A 73 8.41 -1.94 -7.80
CA PHE A 73 8.61 -0.95 -6.75
C PHE A 73 8.00 0.39 -7.13
N SER A 74 8.16 0.82 -8.39
CA SER A 74 7.54 2.04 -8.91
C SER A 74 6.01 1.96 -8.86
N PHE A 75 5.43 0.84 -9.28
CA PHE A 75 4.00 0.61 -9.20
C PHE A 75 3.50 0.68 -7.76
N HIS A 76 4.20 0.03 -6.83
CA HIS A 76 3.88 0.12 -5.41
C HIS A 76 3.96 1.55 -4.87
N LYS A 77 5.07 2.26 -5.12
CA LYS A 77 5.31 3.61 -4.61
C LYS A 77 4.29 4.61 -5.17
N TYR A 78 4.20 4.72 -6.49
CA TYR A 78 3.38 5.74 -7.14
C TYR A 78 1.89 5.37 -7.14
N GLY A 79 1.56 4.08 -7.23
CA GLY A 79 0.19 3.61 -7.08
C GLY A 79 -0.36 3.89 -5.69
N LEU A 80 0.45 3.70 -4.63
CA LEU A 80 0.02 4.03 -3.27
C LEU A 80 -0.02 5.54 -2.99
N PHE A 81 0.84 6.34 -3.63
CA PHE A 81 0.69 7.81 -3.58
C PHE A 81 -0.64 8.26 -4.20
N LEU A 82 -0.96 7.75 -5.39
CA LEU A 82 -2.24 8.04 -6.04
C LEU A 82 -3.42 7.57 -5.17
N ALA A 83 -3.34 6.35 -4.64
CA ALA A 83 -4.35 5.81 -3.74
C ALA A 83 -4.58 6.71 -2.52
N MET A 84 -3.51 7.19 -1.87
CA MET A 84 -3.66 8.06 -0.69
C MET A 84 -4.18 9.45 -1.06
N PHE A 85 -3.77 10.02 -2.19
CA PHE A 85 -4.34 11.27 -2.69
C PHE A 85 -5.86 11.16 -2.87
N LEU A 86 -6.32 10.09 -3.54
CA LEU A 86 -7.74 9.84 -3.77
C LEU A 86 -8.50 9.54 -2.46
N ALA A 87 -7.93 8.73 -1.57
CA ALA A 87 -8.52 8.40 -0.28
C ALA A 87 -8.68 9.63 0.62
N LEU A 88 -7.68 10.53 0.65
CA LEU A 88 -7.77 11.79 1.39
C LEU A 88 -8.87 12.68 0.83
N GLY A 89 -8.99 12.79 -0.50
CA GLY A 89 -10.06 13.53 -1.14
C GLY A 89 -11.45 13.01 -0.75
N GLY A 90 -11.66 11.69 -0.86
CA GLY A 90 -12.96 11.11 -0.50
C GLY A 90 -13.25 11.16 1.02
N ALA A 91 -12.23 11.07 1.87
CA ALA A 91 -12.37 11.22 3.32
C ALA A 91 -12.69 12.66 3.72
N ALA A 92 -12.08 13.65 3.05
CA ALA A 92 -12.37 15.06 3.26
C ALA A 92 -13.83 15.40 2.89
N ILE A 93 -14.33 14.86 1.76
CA ILE A 93 -15.75 15.02 1.38
C ILE A 93 -16.65 14.45 2.46
N ALA A 94 -16.38 13.23 2.93
CA ALA A 94 -17.19 12.61 3.99
C ALA A 94 -17.16 13.44 5.28
N PHE A 95 -15.97 13.84 5.73
CA PHE A 95 -15.80 14.61 6.96
C PHE A 95 -16.52 15.96 6.93
N VAL A 96 -16.46 16.67 5.79
CA VAL A 96 -17.18 17.94 5.61
C VAL A 96 -18.68 17.71 5.53
N ALA A 97 -19.12 16.70 4.78
CA ALA A 97 -20.53 16.39 4.62
C ALA A 97 -21.22 15.95 5.93
N THR A 98 -20.49 15.28 6.83
CA THR A 98 -21.01 14.81 8.12
C THR A 98 -20.75 15.77 9.28
N GLU A 99 -20.30 17.00 8.99
CA GLU A 99 -19.94 18.01 10.00
C GLU A 99 -18.92 17.49 11.04
N GLY A 100 -18.04 16.58 10.62
CA GLY A 100 -17.00 15.98 11.45
C GLY A 100 -17.12 14.46 11.57
N PHE A 101 -16.67 13.93 12.72
CA PHE A 101 -16.59 12.50 12.98
C PHE A 101 -17.91 11.93 13.49
N SER A 102 -18.51 10.99 12.74
CA SER A 102 -19.84 10.45 13.06
C SER A 102 -19.85 9.36 14.13
N GLY A 103 -18.70 8.82 14.55
CA GLY A 103 -18.62 7.76 15.56
C GLY A 103 -19.10 6.38 15.10
N SER A 104 -19.56 6.22 13.87
CA SER A 104 -19.99 4.94 13.33
C SER A 104 -18.83 3.94 13.20
N VAL A 105 -19.15 2.65 13.08
CA VAL A 105 -18.15 1.60 12.81
C VAL A 105 -17.37 1.91 11.53
N HIS A 106 -18.08 2.37 10.48
CA HIS A 106 -17.46 2.82 9.25
C HIS A 106 -16.48 3.97 9.49
N ALA A 107 -16.88 4.99 10.27
CA ALA A 107 -16.03 6.14 10.56
C ALA A 107 -14.76 5.73 11.33
N TRP A 108 -14.87 4.89 12.36
CA TRP A 108 -13.69 4.40 13.09
C TRP A 108 -12.69 3.66 12.19
N PHE A 109 -13.17 2.68 11.43
CA PHE A 109 -12.30 1.93 10.53
C PHE A 109 -11.79 2.79 9.37
N GLY A 110 -12.60 3.70 8.83
CA GLY A 110 -12.24 4.61 7.76
C GLY A 110 -11.15 5.60 8.19
N SER A 111 -11.33 6.23 9.35
CA SER A 111 -10.31 7.12 9.94
C SER A 111 -9.02 6.38 10.24
N ALA A 112 -9.08 5.19 10.86
CA ALA A 112 -7.89 4.38 11.11
C ALA A 112 -7.16 4.02 9.80
N THR A 113 -7.90 3.61 8.78
CA THR A 113 -7.39 3.31 7.44
C THR A 113 -6.63 4.49 6.84
N VAL A 114 -7.22 5.68 6.83
CA VAL A 114 -6.60 6.89 6.26
C VAL A 114 -5.38 7.31 7.07
N LEU A 115 -5.47 7.35 8.40
CA LEU A 115 -4.36 7.76 9.27
C LEU A 115 -3.16 6.81 9.18
N LEU A 116 -3.41 5.50 9.17
CA LEU A 116 -2.35 4.51 8.99
C LEU A 116 -1.76 4.59 7.59
N GLY A 117 -2.59 4.77 6.55
CA GLY A 117 -2.14 4.94 5.16
C GLY A 117 -1.23 6.15 4.96
N VAL A 118 -1.61 7.32 5.50
CA VAL A 118 -0.76 8.52 5.50
C VAL A 118 0.55 8.27 6.25
N SER A 119 0.48 7.60 7.40
CA SER A 119 1.66 7.22 8.18
C SER A 119 2.59 6.28 7.41
N GLN A 120 2.07 5.39 6.55
CA GLN A 120 2.88 4.58 5.64
C GLN A 120 3.62 5.43 4.60
N ILE A 121 2.97 6.46 4.06
CA ILE A 121 3.60 7.38 3.12
C ILE A 121 4.74 8.16 3.78
N ILE A 122 4.49 8.74 4.95
CA ILE A 122 5.49 9.52 5.70
C ILE A 122 6.67 8.62 6.07
N SER A 123 6.42 7.47 6.69
CA SER A 123 7.47 6.53 7.11
C SER A 123 8.30 6.00 5.93
N SER A 124 7.71 5.86 4.74
CA SER A 124 8.45 5.43 3.54
C SER A 124 9.55 6.41 3.09
N GLN A 125 9.44 7.70 3.47
CA GLN A 125 10.50 8.69 3.24
C GLN A 125 11.69 8.48 4.18
N MET A 126 11.46 7.83 5.32
CA MET A 126 12.46 7.57 6.35
C MET A 126 13.12 6.18 6.22
N ARG A 127 12.85 5.44 5.13
CA ARG A 127 13.27 4.04 4.93
C ARG A 127 14.78 3.79 4.79
N GLY A 128 15.57 4.86 4.64
CA GLY A 128 17.02 4.80 4.47
C GLY A 128 17.51 4.66 3.03
N THR A 129 18.84 4.62 2.87
CA THR A 129 19.54 4.50 1.59
C THR A 129 19.67 3.05 1.15
N ARG A 130 19.86 2.82 -0.16
CA ARG A 130 19.88 1.47 -0.75
C ARG A 130 21.22 0.73 -0.53
N GLY A 131 22.34 1.38 -0.85
CA GLY A 131 23.66 0.71 -0.92
C GLY A 131 23.70 -0.47 -1.91
N GLY A 132 24.76 -1.27 -1.84
CA GLY A 132 24.91 -2.51 -2.60
C GLY A 132 26.26 -2.66 -3.30
N LYS A 133 26.87 -3.85 -3.18
CA LYS A 133 28.16 -4.19 -3.80
C LYS A 133 28.19 -4.06 -5.33
N TYR A 134 27.12 -4.48 -6.00
CA TYR A 134 27.00 -4.48 -7.46
C TYR A 134 26.11 -3.36 -8.00
N ARG A 135 25.76 -2.39 -7.15
CA ARG A 135 24.97 -1.23 -7.54
C ARG A 135 25.79 -0.37 -8.51
N GLU A 136 25.10 0.28 -9.45
CA GLU A 136 25.69 1.31 -10.29
C GLU A 136 26.40 2.40 -9.45
N GLY A 137 27.66 2.68 -9.78
CA GLY A 137 28.51 3.61 -9.02
C GLY A 137 29.24 2.99 -7.81
N ALA A 138 29.00 1.71 -7.48
CA ALA A 138 29.79 0.99 -6.47
C ALA A 138 30.96 0.24 -7.13
N ASP A 139 32.09 0.16 -6.43
CA ASP A 139 33.26 -0.63 -6.82
C ASP A 139 33.29 -1.94 -6.02
N PRO A 140 33.07 -3.12 -6.64
CA PRO A 140 33.08 -4.40 -5.95
C PRO A 140 34.40 -4.80 -5.27
N GLY A 141 35.49 -4.06 -5.50
CA GLY A 141 36.76 -4.21 -4.79
C GLY A 141 36.89 -3.30 -3.55
N ASN A 142 36.01 -2.31 -3.39
CA ASN A 142 36.07 -1.32 -2.33
C ASN A 142 34.79 -1.29 -1.46
N PRO A 143 34.77 -1.97 -0.30
CA PRO A 143 33.63 -2.04 0.62
C PRO A 143 33.09 -0.68 1.11
N ALA A 144 33.90 0.38 1.09
CA ALA A 144 33.45 1.72 1.48
C ALA A 144 32.38 2.27 0.53
N THR A 145 32.33 1.79 -0.72
CA THR A 145 31.37 2.25 -1.74
C THR A 145 30.01 1.53 -1.67
N TRP A 146 29.90 0.44 -0.89
CA TRP A 146 28.69 -0.40 -0.89
C TRP A 146 27.66 0.03 0.15
N GLN A 147 28.03 0.97 1.01
CA GLN A 147 27.28 1.28 2.21
C GLN A 147 25.86 1.77 1.90
N GLY A 148 24.92 1.35 2.74
CA GLY A 148 23.55 1.85 2.71
C GLY A 148 22.67 1.12 3.71
N ASP A 149 21.64 1.82 4.20
CA ASP A 149 20.75 1.30 5.23
C ASP A 149 20.13 -0.07 4.85
N GLN A 150 19.72 -0.21 3.59
CA GLN A 150 19.15 -1.44 3.06
C GLN A 150 20.18 -2.56 2.93
N TYR A 151 21.34 -2.28 2.34
CA TYR A 151 22.40 -3.26 2.11
C TYR A 151 23.03 -3.78 3.41
N THR A 152 23.36 -2.86 4.33
CA THR A 152 24.02 -3.15 5.61
C THR A 152 23.02 -3.51 6.71
N ARG A 153 21.71 -3.42 6.46
CA ARG A 153 20.64 -3.74 7.43
C ARG A 153 20.75 -2.96 8.73
N THR A 154 20.97 -1.65 8.62
CA THR A 154 21.01 -0.76 9.79
C THR A 154 19.73 -0.88 10.63
N THR A 155 19.82 -0.56 11.93
CA THR A 155 18.66 -0.59 12.84
C THR A 155 17.49 0.21 12.28
N LYS A 156 17.77 1.37 11.68
CA LYS A 156 16.79 2.20 10.94
C LYS A 156 16.03 1.38 9.90
N ARG A 157 16.74 0.64 9.04
CA ARG A 157 16.09 -0.18 8.01
C ARG A 157 15.27 -1.32 8.60
N ARG A 158 15.79 -1.99 9.63
CA ARG A 158 15.11 -3.13 10.27
C ARG A 158 13.78 -2.70 10.90
N ILE A 159 13.78 -1.60 11.66
CA ILE A 159 12.58 -1.03 12.26
C ILE A 159 11.60 -0.61 11.16
N PHE A 160 12.08 0.13 10.14
CA PHE A 160 11.25 0.54 9.02
C PHE A 160 10.54 -0.65 8.37
N GLU A 161 11.25 -1.73 8.03
CA GLU A 161 10.63 -2.87 7.37
C GLU A 161 9.64 -3.62 8.25
N ALA A 162 9.93 -3.77 9.54
CA ALA A 162 9.05 -4.43 10.49
C ALA A 162 7.74 -3.64 10.65
N VAL A 163 7.85 -2.33 10.88
CA VAL A 163 6.69 -1.44 11.07
C VAL A 163 5.92 -1.28 9.76
N HIS A 164 6.59 -0.96 8.64
CA HIS A 164 5.93 -0.66 7.38
C HIS A 164 5.14 -1.85 6.82
N LYS A 165 5.68 -3.07 6.93
CA LYS A 165 4.96 -4.27 6.48
C LYS A 165 3.79 -4.60 7.40
N THR A 166 4.01 -4.59 8.71
CA THR A 166 2.98 -4.98 9.70
C THR A 166 1.83 -3.98 9.69
N CYS A 167 2.13 -2.69 9.83
CA CYS A 167 1.13 -1.64 9.79
C CYS A 167 0.45 -1.58 8.41
N GLY A 168 1.17 -1.82 7.31
CA GLY A 168 0.57 -1.88 5.98
C GLY A 168 -0.53 -2.94 5.84
N TYR A 169 -0.31 -4.16 6.35
CA TYR A 169 -1.37 -5.19 6.36
C TYR A 169 -2.51 -4.83 7.32
N PHE A 170 -2.20 -4.24 8.47
CA PHE A 170 -3.22 -3.78 9.41
C PHE A 170 -4.09 -2.67 8.82
N THR A 171 -3.53 -1.74 8.04
CA THR A 171 -4.28 -0.74 7.28
C THR A 171 -5.28 -1.39 6.32
N VAL A 172 -4.87 -2.43 5.58
CA VAL A 172 -5.78 -3.15 4.68
C VAL A 172 -6.89 -3.82 5.46
N MET A 173 -6.60 -4.43 6.62
CA MET A 173 -7.63 -5.01 7.48
C MET A 173 -8.66 -3.96 7.92
N CYS A 174 -8.21 -2.78 8.38
CA CYS A 174 -9.11 -1.67 8.70
C CYS A 174 -9.94 -1.24 7.49
N ALA A 175 -9.36 -1.22 6.29
CA ALA A 175 -10.06 -0.79 5.09
C ALA A 175 -11.17 -1.78 4.69
N PHE A 176 -10.94 -3.08 4.87
CA PHE A 176 -11.97 -4.10 4.71
C PHE A 176 -13.10 -3.91 5.72
N GLY A 177 -12.77 -3.58 6.98
CA GLY A 177 -13.77 -3.23 8.00
C GLY A 177 -14.61 -2.03 7.58
N ALA A 178 -13.98 -0.94 7.15
CA ALA A 178 -14.65 0.29 6.74
C ALA A 178 -15.60 0.05 5.56
N VAL A 179 -15.11 -0.58 4.49
CA VAL A 179 -15.89 -0.84 3.28
C VAL A 179 -17.00 -1.85 3.55
N GLY A 180 -16.70 -2.93 4.28
CA GLY A 180 -17.69 -3.94 4.64
C GLY A 180 -18.85 -3.35 5.45
N SER A 181 -18.53 -2.58 6.50
CA SER A 181 -19.56 -1.94 7.32
C SER A 181 -20.42 -0.93 6.55
N GLU A 182 -19.86 -0.27 5.53
CA GLU A 182 -20.62 0.68 4.72
C GLU A 182 -21.49 -0.01 3.69
N LEU A 183 -21.00 -1.03 3.00
CA LEU A 183 -21.81 -1.78 2.02
C LEU A 183 -22.96 -2.56 2.67
N MET A 184 -22.88 -2.82 3.98
CA MET A 184 -24.01 -3.33 4.76
C MET A 184 -25.10 -2.27 4.99
N GLN A 185 -24.75 -0.98 5.00
CA GLN A 185 -25.69 0.14 5.18
C GLN A 185 -26.19 0.66 3.82
N LEU A 186 -25.27 0.86 2.87
CA LEU A 186 -25.52 1.27 1.49
C LEU A 186 -25.52 0.04 0.58
N HIS A 187 -26.71 -0.46 0.27
CA HIS A 187 -26.87 -1.62 -0.59
C HIS A 187 -26.57 -1.29 -2.06
N ILE A 188 -25.31 -1.43 -2.46
CA ILE A 188 -24.85 -1.27 -3.84
C ILE A 188 -24.35 -2.64 -4.34
N PRO A 189 -25.20 -3.44 -5.02
CA PRO A 189 -24.89 -4.84 -5.35
C PRO A 189 -23.60 -5.02 -6.14
N ILE A 190 -23.34 -4.14 -7.11
CA ILE A 190 -22.14 -4.20 -7.94
C ILE A 190 -20.88 -4.00 -7.09
N LEU A 191 -20.87 -3.05 -6.17
CA LEU A 191 -19.71 -2.80 -5.30
C LEU A 191 -19.51 -3.95 -4.30
N THR A 192 -20.60 -4.56 -3.82
CA THR A 192 -20.55 -5.76 -2.97
C THR A 192 -19.94 -6.94 -3.73
N ALA A 193 -20.34 -7.15 -4.98
CA ALA A 193 -19.76 -8.17 -5.85
C ALA A 193 -18.26 -7.91 -6.12
N VAL A 194 -17.86 -6.66 -6.36
CA VAL A 194 -16.45 -6.28 -6.50
C VAL A 194 -15.68 -6.55 -5.21
N PHE A 195 -16.24 -6.20 -4.05
CA PHE A 195 -15.61 -6.43 -2.74
C PHE A 195 -15.30 -7.91 -2.51
N VAL A 196 -16.32 -8.76 -2.62
CA VAL A 196 -16.18 -10.22 -2.41
C VAL A 196 -15.35 -10.85 -3.54
N GLY A 197 -15.67 -10.54 -4.79
CA GLY A 197 -15.03 -11.14 -5.97
C GLY A 197 -13.55 -10.86 -6.04
N THR A 198 -13.13 -9.60 -5.81
CA THR A 198 -11.69 -9.27 -5.80
C THR A 198 -10.95 -9.88 -4.61
N GLY A 199 -11.62 -10.04 -3.46
CA GLY A 199 -11.08 -10.78 -2.31
C GLY A 199 -10.77 -12.24 -2.67
N LEU A 200 -11.75 -12.95 -3.24
CA LEU A 200 -11.59 -14.36 -3.65
C LEU A 200 -10.54 -14.52 -4.75
N VAL A 201 -10.62 -13.71 -5.81
CA VAL A 201 -9.64 -13.76 -6.92
C VAL A 201 -8.22 -13.57 -6.41
N ARG A 202 -8.00 -12.66 -5.47
CA ARG A 202 -6.67 -12.46 -4.88
C ARG A 202 -6.22 -13.61 -4.01
N LEU A 203 -7.11 -14.18 -3.21
CA LEU A 203 -6.79 -15.35 -2.40
C LEU A 203 -6.27 -16.49 -3.28
N PHE A 204 -6.99 -16.81 -4.36
CA PHE A 204 -6.55 -17.82 -5.34
C PHE A 204 -5.26 -17.42 -6.04
N ALA A 205 -5.14 -16.18 -6.52
CA ALA A 205 -3.92 -15.72 -7.19
C ALA A 205 -2.69 -15.81 -6.26
N TRP A 206 -2.83 -15.41 -4.99
CA TRP A 206 -1.76 -15.49 -4.00
C TRP A 206 -1.38 -16.93 -3.71
N ALA A 207 -2.34 -17.84 -3.54
CA ALA A 207 -2.06 -19.27 -3.39
C ALA A 207 -1.23 -19.82 -4.58
N ILE A 208 -1.60 -19.45 -5.81
CA ILE A 208 -0.85 -19.85 -7.01
C ILE A 208 0.56 -19.25 -7.02
N TYR A 209 0.72 -17.96 -6.68
CA TYR A 209 2.03 -17.32 -6.67
C TYR A 209 2.94 -17.86 -5.56
N GLU A 210 2.40 -18.16 -4.38
CA GLU A 210 3.11 -18.81 -3.29
C GLU A 210 3.56 -20.22 -3.70
N PHE A 211 2.66 -21.02 -4.29
CA PHE A 211 2.99 -22.35 -4.82
C PHE A 211 4.11 -22.29 -5.88
N LYS A 212 4.12 -21.25 -6.73
CA LYS A 212 5.17 -21.02 -7.73
C LYS A 212 6.46 -20.43 -7.15
N GLY A 213 6.57 -20.26 -5.83
CA GLY A 213 7.77 -19.70 -5.18
C GLY A 213 8.06 -18.25 -5.58
N ARG A 214 7.05 -17.48 -6.00
CA ARG A 214 7.22 -16.10 -6.50
C ARG A 214 7.41 -15.06 -5.40
N ALA A 215 7.23 -15.44 -4.13
CA ALA A 215 7.43 -14.58 -2.97
C ALA A 215 8.92 -14.35 -2.66
N TYR A 216 9.68 -13.86 -3.64
CA TYR A 216 11.13 -13.69 -3.52
C TYR A 216 11.50 -12.72 -2.37
N ASP A 217 12.57 -13.04 -1.64
CA ASP A 217 13.15 -12.15 -0.64
C ASP A 217 13.61 -10.84 -1.30
N GLY A 218 13.14 -9.71 -0.76
CA GLY A 218 13.40 -8.38 -1.34
C GLY A 218 14.86 -7.96 -1.24
N TYR A 219 15.61 -8.43 -0.24
CA TYR A 219 17.04 -8.20 -0.14
C TYR A 219 17.79 -9.00 -1.21
N ARG A 220 17.47 -10.29 -1.37
CA ARG A 220 18.10 -11.15 -2.39
C ARG A 220 17.77 -10.67 -3.81
N ALA A 221 16.55 -10.22 -4.06
CA ALA A 221 16.18 -9.62 -5.33
C ALA A 221 16.97 -8.32 -5.61
N ALA A 222 17.18 -7.48 -4.60
CA ALA A 222 17.85 -6.19 -4.76
C ALA A 222 19.37 -6.27 -4.83
N HIS A 223 20.00 -7.18 -4.08
CA HIS A 223 21.44 -7.21 -3.85
C HIS A 223 22.15 -8.47 -4.33
N GLY A 224 21.43 -9.59 -4.38
CA GLY A 224 21.96 -10.89 -4.80
C GLY A 224 21.81 -11.97 -3.73
N TYR A 225 21.99 -13.23 -4.11
CA TYR A 225 21.85 -14.38 -3.20
C TYR A 225 23.18 -14.83 -2.54
N GLY A 226 24.30 -14.23 -2.91
CA GLY A 226 25.63 -14.62 -2.41
C GLY A 226 25.84 -14.36 -0.90
N LEU A 227 26.68 -15.17 -0.26
CA LEU A 227 27.03 -15.07 1.17
C LEU A 227 28.00 -13.91 1.48
N GLU A 228 28.57 -13.27 0.46
CA GLU A 228 29.34 -12.04 0.60
C GLU A 228 28.48 -10.84 1.01
N HIS A 229 27.16 -10.94 0.87
CA HIS A 229 26.24 -9.89 1.30
C HIS A 229 25.95 -10.01 2.80
N PRO A 230 26.08 -8.92 3.59
CA PRO A 230 25.97 -8.96 5.05
C PRO A 230 24.72 -9.69 5.55
N TYR A 231 23.55 -9.39 4.97
CA TYR A 231 22.30 -9.98 5.44
C TYR A 231 22.07 -11.42 5.00
N ASN A 232 22.73 -11.87 3.93
CA ASN A 232 22.67 -13.28 3.55
C ASN A 232 23.57 -14.09 4.49
N LYS A 233 24.75 -13.57 4.83
CA LYS A 233 25.66 -14.17 5.81
C LYS A 233 25.01 -14.33 7.19
N GLU A 234 24.31 -13.30 7.67
CA GLU A 234 23.58 -13.36 8.95
C GLU A 234 22.50 -14.46 9.00
N ARG A 235 22.02 -14.93 7.84
CA ARG A 235 20.94 -15.92 7.72
C ARG A 235 21.42 -17.24 7.13
N GLU A 236 22.73 -17.48 7.09
CA GLU A 236 23.28 -18.72 6.55
C GLU A 236 22.78 -19.96 7.30
N PHE A 237 22.52 -19.80 8.60
CA PHE A 237 22.10 -20.88 9.51
C PHE A 237 20.59 -20.87 9.83
N LEU A 238 19.79 -20.07 9.12
CA LEU A 238 18.33 -19.98 9.25
C LEU A 238 17.65 -20.61 8.03
#